data_AF-A0A1F7CWV9-F1
#
_entry.id   AF-A0A1F7CWV9-F1
#
_cell.length_a   1.000
_cell.length_b   1.000
_cell.length_c   1.000
_cell.angle_alpha   90.00
_cell.angle_beta   90.00
_cell.angle_gamma   90.00
#
_symmetry.space_group_name_H-M   'P 1'
#
loop_
_entity.id
_entity.type
_entity.pdbx_description
1 polymer ?
#
loop_
_entity_poly.entity_id
_entity_poly.type
_entity_poly.pdbx_seq_one_letter_code
_entity_poly.pdbx_strand_id
1 'polypeptide(L)'
;MFTLFHLRTGSVVFLVVAGFFLFTASAHAADRYWGGTGDRWEDTTNWSALPKGATGASVPGASDTAIFSTSGTTVQIRSAVSVGGLRFSTAWAGSLLLGTGSLYAGSTGISIGGGTFVAGTAAVSTSGNFTQTGGTVRGLQGTFTLSGSISITGASTVFSSTGTVVFDGGTQTSTIGSTASGAFKNVTIASTTSTTIGSNQAVRGILQVNTGSTFAIGIYTLSATGASIVNYGTINEGTGKISHTATNMIISDGTYVSQQAGFPVGATVYFSLTEQDENINGTAQDTVSITVELGNGDSEAVTLQETNDTSAIFVGSIATSQISPTASNGTLEADTSEIITATFTDAQDALTNSDTADLTVGSSPATGTGSHGAGGKAARLALMRARQAAALKSSAPESDEPVVKVDYGVTKVQPRSVQRKTSTPSEREVRLQNRLQQYGVPQSTSSLKPAAVREQVTENFKVRTCGRVMRWFQGNGKMLGRVNTRLEGRFGFTCRE
;
A
#
# COMPACT_ATOMS: atom_id res chain seq x y z
N MET A 1 -46.24 87.81 16.35
CA MET A 1 -46.76 86.98 17.46
C MET A 1 -46.07 85.63 17.39
N PHE A 2 -45.14 85.42 18.33
CA PHE A 2 -44.45 84.19 18.77
C PHE A 2 -44.28 82.96 17.84
N THR A 3 -43.00 82.65 17.51
CA THR A 3 -42.18 81.45 17.91
C THR A 3 -42.92 80.12 18.25
N LEU A 4 -42.46 78.87 18.01
CA LEU A 4 -41.12 78.24 18.10
C LEU A 4 -41.27 76.70 17.80
N PHE A 5 -40.25 76.05 17.18
CA PHE A 5 -39.71 74.65 17.42
C PHE A 5 -40.61 73.39 17.31
N HIS A 6 -40.20 72.14 17.03
CA HIS A 6 -39.00 71.40 16.54
C HIS A 6 -39.42 69.90 16.48
N LEU A 7 -38.78 69.08 15.62
CA LEU A 7 -38.56 67.61 15.76
C LEU A 7 -39.79 66.65 15.67
N ARG A 8 -39.79 65.43 15.10
CA ARG A 8 -38.79 64.44 14.69
C ARG A 8 -39.33 63.56 13.53
N THR A 9 -38.39 63.09 12.73
CA THR A 9 -38.38 61.86 11.93
C THR A 9 -39.02 60.64 12.60
N GLY A 10 -39.82 59.88 11.84
CA GLY A 10 -40.36 58.57 12.20
C GLY A 10 -40.70 57.74 10.98
N SER A 11 -39.84 56.77 10.69
CA SER A 11 -39.84 55.75 9.65
C SER A 11 -41.17 55.03 9.37
N VAL A 12 -41.50 54.83 8.09
CA VAL A 12 -42.15 53.59 7.60
C VAL A 12 -41.57 53.25 6.23
N VAL A 13 -40.45 52.52 6.20
CA VAL A 13 -39.99 51.80 5.01
C VAL A 13 -40.68 50.44 5.06
N PHE A 14 -41.56 50.19 4.08
CA PHE A 14 -42.16 48.88 3.83
C PHE A 14 -41.08 47.89 3.40
N LEU A 15 -40.59 47.10 4.36
CA LEU A 15 -39.64 46.02 4.12
C LEU A 15 -40.44 44.77 3.76
N VAL A 16 -40.67 44.55 2.46
CA VAL A 16 -41.16 43.27 1.93
C VAL A 16 -40.01 42.28 2.07
N VAL A 17 -39.99 41.56 3.20
CA VAL A 17 -39.16 40.36 3.38
C VAL A 17 -39.76 39.28 2.49
N ALA A 18 -39.30 39.20 1.24
CA ALA A 18 -39.45 38.02 0.43
C ALA A 18 -38.56 36.93 1.08
N GLY A 19 -39.18 36.09 1.91
CA GLY A 19 -38.57 34.90 2.45
C GLY A 19 -38.16 33.97 1.32
N PHE A 20 -36.90 34.10 0.89
CA PHE A 20 -36.23 33.10 0.08
C PHE A 20 -36.02 31.89 0.98
N PHE A 21 -37.05 31.04 1.09
CA PHE A 21 -36.89 29.68 1.58
C PHE A 21 -35.87 29.01 0.67
N LEU A 22 -34.62 29.00 1.11
CA LEU A 22 -33.64 28.02 0.69
C LEU A 22 -34.21 26.67 1.12
N PHE A 23 -35.00 26.05 0.24
CA PHE A 23 -35.25 24.62 0.30
C PHE A 23 -33.91 23.95 0.10
N THR A 24 -33.13 23.83 1.17
CA THR A 24 -32.14 22.77 1.26
C THR A 24 -32.96 21.50 1.09
N ALA A 25 -32.93 20.90 -0.10
CA ALA A 25 -33.48 19.58 -0.31
C ALA A 25 -32.78 18.68 0.70
N SER A 26 -33.45 18.38 1.81
CA SER A 26 -33.05 17.34 2.72
C SER A 26 -32.93 16.10 1.84
N ALA A 27 -31.70 15.64 1.61
CA ALA A 27 -31.45 14.36 0.98
C ALA A 27 -31.97 13.31 1.96
N HIS A 28 -33.26 13.00 1.88
CA HIS A 28 -33.85 11.95 2.67
C HIS A 28 -33.22 10.64 2.23
N ALA A 29 -32.57 9.94 3.15
CA ALA A 29 -32.10 8.59 2.91
C ALA A 29 -33.32 7.71 2.60
N ALA A 30 -33.42 7.25 1.35
CA ALA A 30 -34.49 6.36 0.91
C ALA A 30 -33.94 4.98 0.53
N ASP A 31 -34.75 3.96 0.71
CA ASP A 31 -34.48 2.65 0.13
C ASP A 31 -34.93 2.65 -1.33
N ARG A 32 -34.04 2.20 -2.23
CA ARG A 32 -34.31 2.03 -3.65
C ARG A 32 -34.16 0.57 -4.01
N TYR A 33 -35.25 -0.05 -4.45
CA TYR A 33 -35.32 -1.47 -4.76
C TYR A 33 -35.14 -1.66 -6.26
N TRP A 34 -34.20 -2.51 -6.65
CA TRP A 34 -34.11 -2.96 -8.03
C TRP A 34 -35.30 -3.85 -8.35
N GLY A 35 -36.10 -3.43 -9.33
CA GLY A 35 -37.27 -4.16 -9.84
C GLY A 35 -37.30 -4.26 -11.37
N GLY A 36 -36.30 -3.70 -12.05
CA GLY A 36 -36.22 -3.65 -13.50
C GLY A 36 -35.82 -4.96 -14.17
N THR A 37 -36.22 -5.09 -15.44
CA THR A 37 -35.79 -6.18 -16.34
C THR A 37 -34.60 -5.78 -17.21
N GLY A 38 -34.25 -4.49 -17.26
CA GLY A 38 -33.06 -4.00 -17.96
C GLY A 38 -31.76 -4.37 -17.26
N ASP A 39 -30.63 -3.96 -17.86
CA ASP A 39 -29.28 -4.19 -17.32
C ASP A 39 -28.63 -2.91 -16.77
N ARG A 40 -29.28 -1.75 -16.89
CA ARG A 40 -28.63 -0.45 -16.67
C ARG A 40 -28.98 0.14 -15.30
N TRP A 41 -27.97 0.34 -14.45
CA TRP A 41 -28.13 0.97 -13.13
C TRP A 41 -28.76 2.37 -13.23
N GLU A 42 -28.34 3.16 -14.22
CA GLU A 42 -28.72 4.58 -14.29
C GLU A 42 -30.13 4.83 -14.86
N ASP A 43 -30.87 3.77 -15.19
CA ASP A 43 -32.22 3.90 -15.74
C ASP A 43 -33.27 3.88 -14.61
N THR A 44 -34.04 4.97 -14.48
CA THR A 44 -35.09 5.11 -13.47
C THR A 44 -36.21 4.08 -13.63
N THR A 45 -36.41 3.54 -14.84
CA THR A 45 -37.42 2.49 -15.07
C THR A 45 -37.05 1.16 -14.41
N ASN A 46 -35.85 1.03 -13.83
CA ASN A 46 -35.42 -0.18 -13.11
C ASN A 46 -35.54 -0.06 -11.58
N TRP A 47 -35.87 1.11 -11.04
CA TRP A 47 -35.91 1.36 -9.60
C TRP A 47 -37.33 1.54 -9.08
N SER A 48 -37.59 1.02 -7.88
CA SER A 48 -38.84 1.16 -7.12
C SER A 48 -38.55 1.78 -5.74
N ALA A 49 -39.51 2.55 -5.22
CA ALA A 49 -39.47 3.06 -3.85
C ALA A 49 -39.95 2.04 -2.79
N LEU A 50 -40.58 0.95 -3.24
CA LEU A 50 -41.12 -0.11 -2.37
C LEU A 50 -40.58 -1.49 -2.79
N PRO A 51 -40.43 -2.45 -1.85
CA PRO A 51 -40.11 -3.82 -2.18
C PRO A 51 -41.15 -4.40 -3.16
N LYS A 52 -40.70 -4.90 -4.32
CA LYS A 52 -41.57 -5.42 -5.41
C LYS A 52 -42.64 -4.41 -5.90
N GLY A 53 -42.42 -3.12 -5.67
CA GLY A 53 -43.31 -2.05 -6.13
C GLY A 53 -43.16 -1.76 -7.62
N ALA A 54 -44.02 -0.86 -8.12
CA ALA A 54 -43.91 -0.35 -9.47
C ALA A 54 -42.56 0.36 -9.68
N THR A 55 -41.97 0.16 -10.85
CA THR A 55 -40.72 0.84 -11.23
C THR A 55 -40.96 2.26 -11.71
N GLY A 56 -39.89 3.04 -11.89
CA GLY A 56 -39.94 4.46 -12.25
C GLY A 56 -39.57 5.42 -11.11
N ALA A 57 -39.07 4.89 -9.99
CA ALA A 57 -38.48 5.71 -8.93
C ALA A 57 -37.13 6.32 -9.39
N SER A 58 -36.61 7.27 -8.63
CA SER A 58 -35.29 7.82 -8.88
C SER A 58 -34.19 6.77 -8.71
N VAL A 59 -33.11 6.92 -9.47
CA VAL A 59 -31.86 6.17 -9.24
C VAL A 59 -31.33 6.51 -7.84
N PRO A 60 -30.87 5.53 -7.03
CA PRO A 60 -30.33 5.79 -5.71
C PRO A 60 -29.13 6.75 -5.74
N GLY A 61 -29.20 7.79 -4.90
CA GLY A 61 -28.13 8.76 -4.68
C GLY A 61 -27.33 8.50 -3.40
N ALA A 62 -26.41 9.41 -3.07
CA ALA A 62 -25.41 9.24 -2.00
C ALA A 62 -25.97 9.03 -0.58
N SER A 63 -27.25 9.33 -0.35
CA SER A 63 -27.93 9.09 0.93
C SER A 63 -28.82 7.83 0.90
N ASP A 64 -29.08 7.26 -0.28
CA ASP A 64 -30.02 6.16 -0.46
C ASP A 64 -29.37 4.80 -0.27
N THR A 65 -30.12 3.80 0.18
CA THR A 65 -29.69 2.40 0.14
C THR A 65 -30.20 1.74 -1.12
N ALA A 66 -29.31 1.25 -1.98
CA ALA A 66 -29.66 0.45 -3.14
C ALA A 66 -29.83 -1.03 -2.76
N ILE A 67 -30.99 -1.62 -3.05
CA ILE A 67 -31.39 -2.93 -2.56
C ILE A 67 -31.77 -3.86 -3.73
N PHE A 68 -31.09 -5.00 -3.79
CA PHE A 68 -31.39 -6.09 -4.72
C PHE A 68 -32.02 -7.23 -3.93
N SER A 69 -33.33 -7.45 -4.10
CA SER A 69 -34.10 -8.29 -3.19
C SER A 69 -34.61 -9.60 -3.77
N THR A 70 -35.02 -9.63 -5.05
CA THR A 70 -35.76 -10.79 -5.60
C THR A 70 -35.58 -11.08 -7.10
N SER A 71 -35.19 -10.13 -7.95
CA SER A 71 -35.04 -10.33 -9.40
C SER A 71 -33.60 -10.69 -9.81
N GLY A 72 -33.37 -11.81 -10.51
CA GLY A 72 -32.04 -12.22 -10.98
C GLY A 72 -31.71 -11.75 -12.40
N THR A 73 -31.21 -10.52 -12.55
CA THR A 73 -30.63 -10.01 -13.81
C THR A 73 -29.17 -9.61 -13.60
N THR A 74 -28.45 -9.43 -14.71
CA THR A 74 -27.12 -8.79 -14.68
C THR A 74 -27.32 -7.28 -14.79
N VAL A 75 -26.87 -6.56 -13.77
CA VAL A 75 -26.89 -5.11 -13.70
C VAL A 75 -25.48 -4.58 -13.90
N GLN A 76 -25.36 -3.55 -14.73
CA GLN A 76 -24.13 -2.88 -15.07
C GLN A 76 -24.17 -1.44 -14.57
N ILE A 77 -23.14 -1.07 -13.83
CA ILE A 77 -22.81 0.32 -13.54
C ILE A 77 -21.84 0.80 -14.62
N ARG A 78 -22.19 1.88 -15.32
CA ARG A 78 -21.40 2.45 -16.43
C ARG A 78 -20.84 3.83 -16.11
N SER A 79 -21.21 4.41 -14.97
CA SER A 79 -20.68 5.68 -14.45
C SER A 79 -20.23 5.56 -12.99
N ALA A 80 -19.66 6.62 -12.43
CA ALA A 80 -19.45 6.70 -10.99
C ALA A 80 -20.79 6.70 -10.26
N VAL A 81 -20.91 5.86 -9.22
CA VAL A 81 -22.09 5.71 -8.37
C VAL A 81 -21.69 5.96 -6.92
N SER A 82 -22.51 6.75 -6.23
CA SER A 82 -22.41 6.99 -4.80
C SER A 82 -23.77 6.70 -4.18
N VAL A 83 -23.79 5.81 -3.19
CA VAL A 83 -24.98 5.41 -2.44
C VAL A 83 -24.71 5.50 -0.94
N GLY A 84 -25.75 5.65 -0.12
CA GLY A 84 -25.66 5.53 1.33
C GLY A 84 -25.31 4.09 1.75
N GLY A 85 -25.83 3.10 1.01
CA GLY A 85 -25.46 1.69 1.15
C GLY A 85 -25.85 0.83 -0.04
N LEU A 86 -25.25 -0.36 -0.11
CA LEU A 86 -25.55 -1.38 -1.13
C LEU A 86 -25.93 -2.69 -0.44
N ARG A 87 -27.08 -3.26 -0.78
CA ARG A 87 -27.56 -4.51 -0.16
C ARG A 87 -28.04 -5.51 -1.18
N PHE A 88 -27.45 -6.70 -1.17
CA PHE A 88 -27.96 -7.88 -1.86
C PHE A 88 -28.60 -8.80 -0.85
N SER A 89 -29.89 -9.10 -1.02
CA SER A 89 -30.58 -10.08 -0.18
C SER A 89 -30.04 -11.49 -0.45
N THR A 90 -30.29 -12.41 0.48
CA THR A 90 -29.99 -13.84 0.31
C THR A 90 -30.77 -14.50 -0.82
N ALA A 91 -31.94 -13.97 -1.16
CA ALA A 91 -32.80 -14.47 -2.24
C ALA A 91 -32.41 -13.91 -3.61
N TRP A 92 -31.53 -12.91 -3.68
CA TRP A 92 -31.10 -12.35 -4.95
C TRP A 92 -30.07 -13.28 -5.62
N ALA A 93 -30.30 -13.61 -6.88
CA ALA A 93 -29.43 -14.49 -7.68
C ALA A 93 -28.78 -13.76 -8.88
N GLY A 94 -28.98 -12.44 -9.00
CA GLY A 94 -28.44 -11.64 -10.10
C GLY A 94 -26.94 -11.36 -9.98
N SER A 95 -26.44 -10.53 -10.87
CA SER A 95 -25.05 -10.05 -10.87
C SER A 95 -25.00 -8.52 -10.93
N LEU A 96 -24.08 -7.90 -10.20
CA LEU A 96 -23.73 -6.48 -10.34
C LEU A 96 -22.30 -6.37 -10.86
N LEU A 97 -22.14 -5.72 -12.02
CA LEU A 97 -20.88 -5.53 -12.71
C LEU A 97 -20.52 -4.04 -12.75
N LEU A 98 -19.32 -3.66 -12.31
CA LEU A 98 -18.92 -2.24 -12.24
C LEU A 98 -18.36 -1.62 -13.52
N GLY A 99 -18.24 -2.40 -14.61
CA GLY A 99 -17.78 -1.88 -15.90
C GLY A 99 -16.53 -0.99 -15.78
N THR A 100 -16.61 0.23 -16.29
CA THR A 100 -15.57 1.28 -16.15
C THR A 100 -15.89 2.32 -15.06
N GLY A 101 -16.96 2.10 -14.28
CA GLY A 101 -17.40 3.02 -13.24
C GLY A 101 -16.58 2.92 -11.96
N SER A 102 -17.07 3.57 -10.90
CA SER A 102 -16.60 3.42 -9.52
C SER A 102 -17.81 3.33 -8.60
N LEU A 103 -17.68 2.66 -7.46
CA LEU A 103 -18.74 2.57 -6.46
C LEU A 103 -18.24 3.07 -5.11
N TYR A 104 -18.97 4.04 -4.56
CA TYR A 104 -18.85 4.42 -3.16
C TYR A 104 -20.13 4.07 -2.42
N ALA A 105 -20.00 3.40 -1.27
CA ALA A 105 -21.06 3.23 -0.29
C ALA A 105 -20.78 4.06 0.97
N GLY A 106 -21.81 4.72 1.48
CA GLY A 106 -21.75 5.50 2.72
C GLY A 106 -21.68 4.63 3.98
N SER A 107 -22.08 5.21 5.10
CA SER A 107 -22.01 4.59 6.43
C SER A 107 -22.92 3.38 6.61
N THR A 108 -23.98 3.23 5.79
CA THR A 108 -24.80 2.00 5.77
C THR A 108 -23.99 0.80 5.29
N GLY A 109 -22.96 1.04 4.48
CA GLY A 109 -22.00 0.03 4.05
C GLY A 109 -22.48 -0.85 2.90
N ILE A 110 -21.80 -1.98 2.73
CA ILE A 110 -22.06 -2.97 1.69
C ILE A 110 -22.41 -4.30 2.35
N SER A 111 -23.58 -4.85 2.02
CA SER A 111 -24.05 -6.14 2.53
C SER A 111 -24.36 -7.10 1.37
N ILE A 112 -23.66 -8.23 1.31
CA ILE A 112 -23.80 -9.25 0.29
C ILE A 112 -24.34 -10.53 0.92
N GLY A 113 -25.66 -10.72 0.84
CA GLY A 113 -26.32 -11.96 1.27
C GLY A 113 -26.46 -12.99 0.15
N GLY A 114 -26.41 -12.58 -1.12
CA GLY A 114 -26.66 -13.42 -2.29
C GLY A 114 -26.14 -12.79 -3.58
N GLY A 115 -26.33 -13.48 -4.70
CA GLY A 115 -25.94 -13.02 -6.04
C GLY A 115 -24.43 -12.94 -6.26
N THR A 116 -24.04 -12.20 -7.30
CA THR A 116 -22.63 -12.02 -7.69
C THR A 116 -22.27 -10.54 -7.80
N PHE A 117 -21.15 -10.15 -7.21
CA PHE A 117 -20.56 -8.82 -7.36
C PHE A 117 -19.21 -8.93 -8.09
N VAL A 118 -19.05 -8.20 -9.19
CA VAL A 118 -17.79 -8.15 -9.97
C VAL A 118 -17.38 -6.71 -10.23
N ALA A 119 -16.22 -6.33 -9.67
CA ALA A 119 -15.75 -4.96 -9.79
C ALA A 119 -14.84 -4.69 -11.01
N GLY A 120 -14.15 -5.70 -11.52
CA GLY A 120 -13.07 -5.48 -12.47
C GLY A 120 -11.96 -4.60 -11.89
N THR A 121 -11.46 -3.65 -12.69
CA THR A 121 -10.46 -2.66 -12.25
C THR A 121 -11.08 -1.42 -11.61
N ALA A 122 -12.42 -1.35 -11.49
CA ALA A 122 -13.10 -0.24 -10.86
C ALA A 122 -12.70 -0.09 -9.39
N ALA A 123 -12.63 1.16 -8.93
CA ALA A 123 -12.49 1.44 -7.50
C ALA A 123 -13.82 1.16 -6.80
N VAL A 124 -13.74 0.44 -5.68
CA VAL A 124 -14.85 0.22 -4.76
C VAL A 124 -14.44 0.78 -3.42
N SER A 125 -15.29 1.57 -2.79
CA SER A 125 -15.04 2.05 -1.43
C SER A 125 -16.30 2.09 -0.59
N THR A 126 -16.12 1.94 0.72
CA THR A 126 -17.20 2.07 1.69
C THR A 126 -16.71 2.75 2.95
N SER A 127 -17.47 3.73 3.45
CA SER A 127 -17.21 4.30 4.78
C SER A 127 -17.89 3.51 5.90
N GLY A 128 -18.91 2.72 5.57
CA GLY A 128 -19.52 1.73 6.45
C GLY A 128 -18.84 0.37 6.37
N ASN A 129 -19.41 -0.61 7.08
CA ASN A 129 -18.90 -1.98 7.09
C ASN A 129 -19.14 -2.70 5.76
N PHE A 130 -18.27 -3.66 5.43
CA PHE A 130 -18.53 -4.67 4.41
C PHE A 130 -18.89 -6.00 5.08
N THR A 131 -20.06 -6.53 4.77
CA THR A 131 -20.53 -7.80 5.31
C THR A 131 -20.94 -8.74 4.19
N GLN A 132 -20.34 -9.93 4.13
CA GLN A 132 -20.72 -10.99 3.20
C GLN A 132 -21.11 -12.26 3.97
N THR A 133 -22.39 -12.62 3.88
CA THR A 133 -22.96 -13.83 4.49
C THR A 133 -23.42 -14.85 3.45
N GLY A 134 -23.40 -14.48 2.16
CA GLY A 134 -23.63 -15.39 1.06
C GLY A 134 -23.11 -14.80 -0.26
N GLY A 135 -23.52 -15.38 -1.38
CA GLY A 135 -23.16 -14.89 -2.71
C GLY A 135 -21.66 -14.98 -3.04
N THR A 136 -21.30 -14.38 -4.17
CA THR A 136 -19.96 -14.38 -4.74
C THR A 136 -19.46 -12.96 -4.94
N VAL A 137 -18.27 -12.65 -4.46
CA VAL A 137 -17.57 -11.38 -4.68
C VAL A 137 -16.24 -11.68 -5.35
N ARG A 138 -16.07 -11.24 -6.60
CA ARG A 138 -14.88 -11.58 -7.39
C ARG A 138 -14.43 -10.40 -8.23
N GLY A 139 -13.25 -10.54 -8.83
CA GLY A 139 -12.73 -9.57 -9.77
C GLY A 139 -12.53 -8.19 -9.14
N LEU A 140 -12.28 -8.09 -7.83
CA LEU A 140 -11.75 -6.88 -7.20
C LEU A 140 -10.26 -6.76 -7.61
N GLN A 141 -10.01 -6.23 -8.81
CA GLN A 141 -8.66 -6.09 -9.39
C GLN A 141 -8.07 -4.69 -9.17
N GLY A 142 -8.92 -3.69 -8.96
CA GLY A 142 -8.54 -2.33 -8.58
C GLY A 142 -8.33 -2.19 -7.07
N THR A 143 -8.55 -0.97 -6.57
CA THR A 143 -8.52 -0.69 -5.13
C THR A 143 -9.88 -0.92 -4.51
N PHE A 144 -9.91 -1.66 -3.40
CA PHE A 144 -11.07 -1.82 -2.54
C PHE A 144 -10.79 -1.18 -1.17
N THR A 145 -11.38 -0.01 -0.91
CA THR A 145 -11.11 0.78 0.30
C THR A 145 -12.24 0.66 1.32
N LEU A 146 -11.88 0.43 2.58
CA LEU A 146 -12.80 0.19 3.70
C LEU A 146 -12.46 1.16 4.83
N SER A 147 -13.39 2.05 5.18
CA SER A 147 -13.32 2.83 6.42
C SER A 147 -14.10 2.19 7.57
N GLY A 148 -14.98 1.23 7.28
CA GLY A 148 -15.57 0.32 8.26
C GLY A 148 -14.84 -1.03 8.36
N SER A 149 -15.37 -1.93 9.20
CA SER A 149 -14.87 -3.31 9.34
C SER A 149 -15.31 -4.20 8.17
N ILE A 150 -14.56 -5.27 7.91
CA ILE A 150 -14.92 -6.31 6.94
C ILE A 150 -15.25 -7.63 7.65
N SER A 151 -16.37 -8.26 7.26
CA SER A 151 -16.80 -9.56 7.78
C SER A 151 -17.29 -10.45 6.64
N ILE A 152 -16.56 -11.53 6.34
CA ILE A 152 -16.90 -12.53 5.32
C ILE A 152 -17.06 -13.85 6.02
N THR A 153 -18.27 -14.21 6.47
CA THR A 153 -18.46 -15.31 7.43
C THR A 153 -19.47 -16.37 7.00
N GLY A 154 -20.13 -16.18 5.85
CA GLY A 154 -21.11 -17.15 5.37
C GLY A 154 -20.49 -18.47 4.88
N ALA A 155 -21.12 -19.59 5.22
CA ALA A 155 -20.62 -20.94 4.93
C ALA A 155 -20.48 -21.29 3.43
N SER A 156 -21.17 -20.55 2.55
CA SER A 156 -21.12 -20.73 1.09
C SER A 156 -20.68 -19.46 0.36
N THR A 157 -19.91 -18.61 1.05
CA THR A 157 -19.37 -17.39 0.46
C THR A 157 -18.18 -17.70 -0.43
N VAL A 158 -18.07 -16.95 -1.52
CA VAL A 158 -16.84 -16.87 -2.28
C VAL A 158 -16.38 -15.42 -2.32
N PHE A 159 -15.15 -15.18 -1.93
CA PHE A 159 -14.51 -13.87 -2.03
C PHE A 159 -13.12 -14.01 -2.63
N SER A 160 -12.78 -13.15 -3.59
CA SER A 160 -11.42 -13.03 -4.10
C SER A 160 -11.09 -11.59 -4.51
N SER A 161 -9.98 -11.07 -4.00
CA SER A 161 -9.39 -9.80 -4.39
C SER A 161 -7.97 -10.02 -4.92
N THR A 162 -7.74 -9.63 -6.17
CA THR A 162 -6.41 -9.67 -6.80
C THR A 162 -5.77 -8.29 -6.90
N GLY A 163 -6.53 -7.24 -6.56
CA GLY A 163 -6.04 -5.88 -6.40
C GLY A 163 -5.57 -5.61 -4.97
N THR A 164 -5.74 -4.37 -4.52
CA THR A 164 -5.32 -3.92 -3.19
C THR A 164 -6.54 -3.64 -2.33
N VAL A 165 -6.62 -4.30 -1.18
CA VAL A 165 -7.57 -3.97 -0.12
C VAL A 165 -6.91 -2.94 0.80
N VAL A 166 -7.58 -1.82 1.04
CA VAL A 166 -7.07 -0.71 1.87
C VAL A 166 -8.00 -0.53 3.06
N PHE A 167 -7.44 -0.65 4.26
CA PHE A 167 -8.10 -0.39 5.53
C PHE A 167 -7.76 1.04 5.97
N ASP A 168 -8.67 2.01 5.84
CA ASP A 168 -8.38 3.46 6.00
C ASP A 168 -9.21 4.19 7.06
N GLY A 169 -9.95 3.46 7.88
CA GLY A 169 -10.79 4.02 8.93
C GLY A 169 -10.08 4.21 10.26
N GLY A 170 -10.85 4.41 11.34
CA GLY A 170 -10.32 4.52 12.70
C GLY A 170 -9.87 3.17 13.26
N THR A 171 -10.74 2.55 14.05
CA THR A 171 -10.59 1.17 14.51
C THR A 171 -11.41 0.25 13.63
N GLN A 172 -10.78 -0.80 13.11
CA GLN A 172 -11.41 -1.75 12.19
C GLN A 172 -11.05 -3.18 12.56
N THR A 173 -11.98 -4.09 12.24
CA THR A 173 -11.74 -5.52 12.31
C THR A 173 -11.87 -6.16 10.94
N SER A 174 -10.96 -7.06 10.61
CA SER A 174 -11.05 -7.96 9.47
C SER A 174 -11.40 -9.36 9.94
N THR A 175 -12.61 -9.84 9.68
CA THR A 175 -13.05 -11.20 10.01
C THR A 175 -13.35 -11.98 8.74
N ILE A 176 -12.59 -13.05 8.48
CA ILE A 176 -12.63 -13.84 7.26
C ILE A 176 -12.83 -15.30 7.65
N GLY A 177 -13.94 -15.87 7.19
CA GLY A 177 -14.29 -17.27 7.38
C GLY A 177 -13.37 -18.17 6.57
N SER A 178 -13.32 -19.45 6.95
CA SER A 178 -12.41 -20.44 6.37
C SER A 178 -12.58 -20.67 4.87
N THR A 179 -13.76 -20.40 4.31
CA THR A 179 -14.03 -20.51 2.86
C THR A 179 -13.43 -19.37 2.04
N ALA A 180 -12.95 -18.31 2.69
CA ALA A 180 -12.34 -17.14 2.08
C ALA A 180 -10.92 -16.87 2.62
N SER A 181 -10.31 -17.80 3.36
CA SER A 181 -8.93 -17.63 3.84
C SER A 181 -7.96 -17.60 2.63
N GLY A 182 -7.22 -16.50 2.47
CA GLY A 182 -6.45 -16.21 1.24
C GLY A 182 -7.17 -15.33 0.22
N ALA A 183 -8.26 -14.68 0.63
CA ALA A 183 -9.01 -13.69 -0.11
C ALA A 183 -8.19 -12.50 -0.64
N PHE A 184 -7.10 -12.14 0.03
CA PHE A 184 -6.37 -10.90 -0.25
C PHE A 184 -5.04 -11.17 -0.93
N LYS A 185 -4.84 -10.57 -2.10
CA LYS A 185 -3.51 -10.49 -2.72
C LYS A 185 -2.66 -9.42 -2.06
N ASN A 186 -3.09 -8.16 -2.12
CA ASN A 186 -2.39 -7.03 -1.51
C ASN A 186 -3.26 -6.37 -0.45
N VAL A 187 -2.65 -6.00 0.68
CA VAL A 187 -3.29 -5.31 1.80
C VAL A 187 -2.46 -4.08 2.15
N THR A 188 -3.15 -2.96 2.32
CA THR A 188 -2.57 -1.74 2.90
C THR A 188 -3.34 -1.38 4.16
N ILE A 189 -2.63 -1.29 5.28
CA ILE A 189 -3.13 -0.80 6.54
C ILE A 189 -2.83 0.70 6.59
N ALA A 190 -3.86 1.51 6.43
CA ALA A 190 -3.84 2.96 6.45
C ALA A 190 -4.75 3.53 7.55
N SER A 191 -5.19 2.68 8.49
CA SER A 191 -6.12 3.06 9.55
C SER A 191 -5.48 4.11 10.47
N THR A 192 -6.26 5.09 10.91
CA THR A 192 -5.78 6.15 11.81
C THR A 192 -5.62 5.68 13.26
N THR A 193 -6.13 4.49 13.59
CA THR A 193 -5.99 3.91 14.93
C THR A 193 -5.48 2.48 14.83
N SER A 194 -6.31 1.53 14.41
CA SER A 194 -5.88 0.14 14.28
C SER A 194 -6.73 -0.65 13.30
N THR A 195 -6.11 -1.61 12.63
CA THR A 195 -6.79 -2.71 11.93
C THR A 195 -6.42 -4.01 12.61
N THR A 196 -7.41 -4.69 13.19
CA THR A 196 -7.22 -5.97 13.89
C THR A 196 -7.76 -7.11 13.06
N ILE A 197 -7.02 -8.21 12.89
CA ILE A 197 -7.62 -9.44 12.32
C ILE A 197 -8.43 -10.17 13.41
N GLY A 198 -9.62 -10.63 13.06
CA GLY A 198 -10.55 -11.38 13.92
C GLY A 198 -10.62 -12.87 13.60
N SER A 199 -9.66 -13.39 12.85
CA SER A 199 -9.61 -14.76 12.31
C SER A 199 -8.25 -15.00 11.65
N ASN A 200 -7.89 -16.27 11.44
CA ASN A 200 -6.72 -16.62 10.64
C ASN A 200 -6.90 -16.15 9.20
N GLN A 201 -5.87 -15.49 8.65
CA GLN A 201 -5.92 -14.86 7.33
C GLN A 201 -4.66 -15.16 6.55
N ALA A 202 -4.70 -14.86 5.25
CA ALA A 202 -3.52 -14.95 4.41
C ALA A 202 -3.45 -13.77 3.44
N VAL A 203 -2.23 -13.28 3.25
CA VAL A 203 -1.86 -12.25 2.26
C VAL A 203 -0.79 -12.85 1.37
N ARG A 204 -0.93 -12.72 0.05
CA ARG A 204 -0.10 -13.45 -0.92
C ARG A 204 0.86 -12.58 -1.73
N GLY A 205 0.66 -11.27 -1.70
CA GLY A 205 1.39 -10.29 -2.47
C GLY A 205 2.13 -9.34 -1.55
N ILE A 206 1.50 -8.23 -1.20
CA ILE A 206 2.12 -7.22 -0.32
C ILE A 206 1.25 -7.01 0.91
N LEU A 207 1.87 -7.02 2.09
CA LEU A 207 1.35 -6.40 3.29
C LEU A 207 2.11 -5.09 3.50
N GLN A 208 1.41 -3.97 3.45
CA GLN A 208 1.98 -2.65 3.76
C GLN A 208 1.28 -2.06 4.98
N VAL A 209 2.05 -1.63 5.98
CA VAL A 209 1.54 -0.86 7.11
C VAL A 209 2.06 0.57 6.99
N ASN A 210 1.15 1.54 6.89
CA ASN A 210 1.53 2.94 6.71
C ASN A 210 1.96 3.59 8.03
N THR A 211 2.70 4.69 7.91
CA THR A 211 3.08 5.53 9.04
C THR A 211 1.86 5.99 9.84
N GLY A 212 1.94 5.82 11.16
CA GLY A 212 0.86 6.16 12.09
C GLY A 212 -0.27 5.13 12.16
N SER A 213 -0.21 4.05 11.38
CA SER A 213 -1.18 2.95 11.44
C SER A 213 -0.69 1.81 12.32
N THR A 214 -1.62 1.16 13.02
CA THR A 214 -1.35 -0.09 13.75
C THR A 214 -2.05 -1.27 13.06
N PHE A 215 -1.31 -2.33 12.78
CA PHE A 215 -1.84 -3.62 12.35
C PHE A 215 -1.75 -4.62 13.50
N ALA A 216 -2.90 -5.10 14.00
CA ALA A 216 -2.96 -5.98 15.16
C ALA A 216 -3.37 -7.40 14.78
N ILE A 217 -2.62 -8.39 15.24
CA ILE A 217 -2.81 -9.82 14.92
C ILE A 217 -3.63 -10.52 16.02
N GLY A 218 -3.47 -10.10 17.28
CA GLY A 218 -4.25 -10.59 18.41
C GLY A 218 -3.81 -12.00 18.82
N ILE A 219 -4.64 -13.02 18.54
CA ILE A 219 -4.34 -14.44 18.82
C ILE A 219 -4.24 -15.27 17.54
N TYR A 220 -4.36 -14.63 16.38
CA TYR A 220 -4.55 -15.30 15.11
C TYR A 220 -3.24 -15.47 14.37
N THR A 221 -3.27 -16.25 13.30
CA THR A 221 -2.15 -16.37 12.37
C THR A 221 -2.45 -15.61 11.09
N LEU A 222 -1.50 -14.78 10.67
CA LEU A 222 -1.44 -14.24 9.32
C LEU A 222 -0.43 -15.04 8.50
N SER A 223 -0.89 -15.87 7.55
CA SER A 223 0.01 -16.52 6.60
C SER A 223 0.46 -15.54 5.52
N ALA A 224 1.75 -15.24 5.49
CA ALA A 224 2.37 -14.30 4.56
C ALA A 224 3.51 -14.95 3.74
N THR A 225 3.59 -16.28 3.69
CA THR A 225 4.56 -17.03 2.88
C THR A 225 4.58 -16.55 1.42
N GLY A 226 5.72 -16.04 0.97
CA GLY A 226 5.91 -15.50 -0.38
C GLY A 226 5.37 -14.08 -0.59
N ALA A 227 4.79 -13.45 0.43
CA ALA A 227 4.43 -12.04 0.40
C ALA A 227 5.64 -11.16 0.79
N SER A 228 5.65 -9.92 0.30
CA SER A 228 6.54 -8.87 0.80
C SER A 228 5.83 -8.13 1.93
N ILE A 229 6.52 -7.96 3.04
CA ILE A 229 6.06 -7.15 4.17
C ILE A 229 6.83 -5.84 4.18
N VAL A 230 6.11 -4.73 4.28
CA VAL A 230 6.68 -3.39 4.36
C VAL A 230 6.00 -2.67 5.53
N ASN A 231 6.74 -2.41 6.59
CA ASN A 231 6.22 -1.75 7.78
C ASN A 231 6.81 -0.33 7.93
N TYR A 232 5.93 0.67 7.88
CA TYR A 232 6.23 2.07 8.24
C TYR A 232 5.47 2.51 9.50
N GLY A 233 4.68 1.63 10.10
CA GLY A 233 3.81 1.89 11.25
C GLY A 233 4.12 0.94 12.39
N THR A 234 3.10 0.33 12.99
CA THR A 234 3.27 -0.64 14.07
C THR A 234 2.57 -1.94 13.75
N ILE A 235 3.28 -3.06 13.86
CA ILE A 235 2.70 -4.39 13.93
C ILE A 235 2.55 -4.73 15.41
N ASN A 236 1.38 -5.20 15.82
CA ASN A 236 1.13 -5.67 17.19
C ASN A 236 0.66 -7.11 17.12
N GLU A 237 1.59 -8.03 17.36
CA GLU A 237 1.33 -9.45 17.21
C GLU A 237 0.49 -10.02 18.36
N GLY A 238 0.54 -9.42 19.55
CA GLY A 238 -0.12 -9.95 20.74
C GLY A 238 0.43 -11.33 21.10
N THR A 239 -0.42 -12.35 21.05
CA THR A 239 -0.01 -13.76 21.15
C THR A 239 -0.22 -14.52 19.83
N GLY A 240 -0.56 -13.80 18.76
CA GLY A 240 -0.66 -14.31 17.40
C GLY A 240 0.71 -14.30 16.73
N LYS A 241 0.72 -14.50 15.42
CA LYS A 241 1.95 -14.46 14.64
C LYS A 241 1.71 -14.12 13.17
N ILE A 242 2.70 -13.49 12.55
CA ILE A 242 2.89 -13.62 11.10
C ILE A 242 3.63 -14.94 10.86
N SER A 243 3.22 -15.68 9.83
CA SER A 243 4.02 -16.81 9.35
C SER A 243 4.56 -16.43 7.99
N HIS A 244 5.84 -16.05 7.99
CA HIS A 244 6.61 -15.68 6.83
C HIS A 244 7.70 -16.73 6.60
N THR A 245 8.44 -16.62 5.49
CA THR A 245 9.50 -17.59 5.17
C THR A 245 10.68 -16.93 4.48
N ALA A 246 10.64 -15.61 4.28
CA ALA A 246 11.67 -14.91 3.53
C ALA A 246 12.74 -14.37 4.50
N THR A 247 13.38 -15.31 5.19
CA THR A 247 14.52 -15.09 6.09
C THR A 247 15.82 -15.37 5.36
N ASN A 248 16.82 -14.51 5.56
CA ASN A 248 18.17 -14.78 5.06
C ASN A 248 19.23 -14.33 6.07
N MET A 249 19.88 -15.30 6.71
CA MET A 249 21.00 -15.08 7.61
C MET A 249 22.32 -15.33 6.88
N ILE A 250 23.28 -14.43 7.07
CA ILE A 250 24.66 -14.60 6.60
C ILE A 250 25.65 -14.20 7.70
N ILE A 251 26.74 -14.96 7.81
CA ILE A 251 27.96 -14.51 8.47
C ILE A 251 28.73 -13.68 7.44
N SER A 252 28.89 -12.39 7.70
CA SER A 252 29.28 -11.38 6.71
C SER A 252 30.65 -10.75 6.95
N ASP A 253 31.13 -9.95 6.01
CA ASP A 253 32.23 -9.01 6.27
C ASP A 253 31.78 -7.84 7.17
N GLY A 254 32.72 -6.96 7.50
CA GLY A 254 32.44 -5.74 8.27
C GLY A 254 31.57 -4.70 7.55
N THR A 255 31.13 -4.97 6.32
CA THR A 255 30.15 -4.14 5.59
C THR A 255 28.74 -4.71 5.65
N TYR A 256 28.55 -5.92 6.20
CA TYR A 256 27.28 -6.63 6.33
C TYR A 256 26.61 -7.07 5.01
N VAL A 257 27.33 -7.02 3.89
CA VAL A 257 26.76 -7.31 2.56
C VAL A 257 27.23 -8.66 2.02
N SER A 258 28.52 -8.98 2.20
CA SER A 258 29.12 -10.16 1.57
C SER A 258 29.33 -11.27 2.58
N GLN A 259 28.78 -12.46 2.30
CA GLN A 259 29.01 -13.65 3.10
C GLN A 259 30.51 -14.01 3.14
N GLN A 260 31.01 -14.40 4.32
CA GLN A 260 32.39 -14.80 4.56
C GLN A 260 32.50 -16.29 4.83
N ALA A 261 33.53 -16.92 4.27
CA ALA A 261 33.78 -18.35 4.47
C ALA A 261 34.56 -18.64 5.77
N GLY A 262 35.22 -17.64 6.36
CA GLY A 262 35.94 -17.83 7.61
C GLY A 262 36.66 -16.58 8.13
N PHE A 263 37.10 -16.68 9.38
CA PHE A 263 37.73 -15.63 10.17
C PHE A 263 38.94 -16.19 10.94
N PRO A 264 40.03 -15.44 11.08
CA PRO A 264 41.06 -15.78 12.05
C PRO A 264 40.57 -15.51 13.48
N VAL A 265 40.96 -16.34 14.44
CA VAL A 265 40.74 -16.04 15.87
C VAL A 265 41.44 -14.73 16.25
N GLY A 266 40.77 -13.91 17.04
CA GLY A 266 41.15 -12.53 17.35
C GLY A 266 40.49 -11.50 16.42
N ALA A 267 39.83 -11.92 15.33
CA ALA A 267 39.01 -11.03 14.52
C ALA A 267 37.60 -10.86 15.10
N THR A 268 36.90 -9.85 14.59
CA THR A 268 35.46 -9.68 14.80
C THR A 268 34.70 -10.43 13.71
N VAL A 269 33.69 -11.18 14.12
CA VAL A 269 32.74 -11.86 13.24
C VAL A 269 31.50 -10.98 13.12
N TYR A 270 31.00 -10.80 11.91
CA TYR A 270 29.85 -9.95 11.62
C TYR A 270 28.68 -10.79 11.10
N PHE A 271 27.46 -10.35 11.38
CA PHE A 271 26.23 -11.03 11.00
C PHE A 271 25.27 -10.07 10.33
N SER A 272 24.57 -10.55 9.30
CA SER A 272 23.41 -9.86 8.72
C SER A 272 22.25 -10.83 8.61
N LEU A 273 21.08 -10.37 9.04
CA LEU A 273 19.81 -11.08 8.91
C LEU A 273 18.84 -10.18 8.14
N THR A 274 18.21 -10.71 7.10
CA THR A 274 17.01 -10.09 6.51
C THR A 274 15.80 -10.85 7.01
N GLU A 275 14.91 -10.18 7.75
CA GLU A 275 13.64 -10.72 8.22
C GLU A 275 12.55 -9.62 8.22
N GLN A 276 11.46 -9.82 7.49
CA GLN A 276 10.51 -8.74 7.20
C GLN A 276 9.38 -8.61 8.22
N ASP A 277 8.99 -9.69 8.89
CA ASP A 277 7.99 -9.65 9.95
C ASP A 277 8.56 -9.26 11.32
N GLU A 278 9.88 -9.31 11.52
CA GLU A 278 10.56 -8.79 12.71
C GLU A 278 10.76 -7.26 12.71
N ASN A 279 10.45 -6.57 11.61
CA ASN A 279 10.29 -5.11 11.60
C ASN A 279 8.90 -4.78 12.16
N ILE A 280 8.80 -4.68 13.48
CA ILE A 280 7.58 -4.50 14.26
C ILE A 280 7.24 -3.01 14.40
N ASN A 281 8.24 -2.14 14.53
CA ASN A 281 8.07 -0.70 14.70
C ASN A 281 8.75 0.09 13.58
N GLY A 282 7.97 0.44 12.55
CA GLY A 282 8.40 1.27 11.43
C GLY A 282 8.84 2.71 11.75
N THR A 283 8.98 3.08 13.03
CA THR A 283 9.46 4.38 13.51
C THR A 283 10.67 4.30 14.46
N ALA A 284 11.18 3.09 14.71
CA ALA A 284 12.38 2.87 15.50
C ALA A 284 13.07 1.58 15.04
N GLN A 285 14.40 1.55 15.06
CA GLN A 285 15.14 0.31 14.80
C GLN A 285 14.76 -0.79 15.80
N ASP A 286 14.30 -1.92 15.28
CA ASP A 286 14.02 -3.11 16.09
C ASP A 286 15.29 -3.93 16.35
N THR A 287 15.18 -4.91 17.25
CA THR A 287 16.27 -5.82 17.59
C THR A 287 15.80 -7.26 17.62
N VAL A 288 16.66 -8.16 17.15
CA VAL A 288 16.47 -9.62 17.23
C VAL A 288 17.68 -10.26 17.90
N SER A 289 17.55 -11.52 18.33
CA SER A 289 18.65 -12.28 18.94
C SER A 289 18.98 -13.50 18.08
N ILE A 290 20.27 -13.76 17.88
CA ILE A 290 20.77 -15.00 17.27
C ILE A 290 21.62 -15.77 18.28
N THR A 291 21.70 -17.08 18.11
CA THR A 291 22.64 -17.94 18.83
C THR A 291 23.84 -18.24 17.94
N VAL A 292 25.05 -18.07 18.47
CA VAL A 292 26.29 -18.36 17.75
C VAL A 292 27.10 -19.37 18.55
N GLU A 293 27.44 -20.48 17.92
CA GLU A 293 28.06 -21.63 18.59
C GLU A 293 29.32 -22.10 17.87
N LEU A 294 30.23 -22.71 18.64
CA LEU A 294 31.41 -23.41 18.16
C LEU A 294 31.33 -24.91 18.51
N GLY A 295 32.06 -25.74 17.77
CA GLY A 295 32.11 -27.18 18.02
C GLY A 295 32.73 -27.58 19.36
N ASN A 296 33.49 -26.68 19.99
CA ASN A 296 34.12 -26.86 21.30
C ASN A 296 33.17 -26.62 22.49
N GLY A 297 31.89 -26.28 22.24
CA GLY A 297 30.87 -26.07 23.26
C GLY A 297 30.72 -24.62 23.72
N ASP A 298 31.44 -23.68 23.11
CA ASP A 298 31.15 -22.26 23.30
C ASP A 298 29.85 -21.85 22.59
N SER A 299 29.06 -21.00 23.24
CA SER A 299 27.73 -20.58 22.77
C SER A 299 27.39 -19.19 23.30
N GLU A 300 27.08 -18.28 22.39
CA GLU A 300 26.86 -16.87 22.65
C GLU A 300 25.54 -16.38 22.06
N ALA A 301 24.85 -15.49 22.78
CA ALA A 301 23.69 -14.78 22.26
C ALA A 301 24.14 -13.41 21.73
N VAL A 302 23.83 -13.13 20.46
CA VAL A 302 24.18 -11.86 19.82
C VAL A 302 22.90 -11.10 19.46
N THR A 303 22.75 -9.91 20.02
CA THR A 303 21.68 -8.98 19.61
C THR A 303 22.05 -8.34 18.28
N LEU A 304 21.17 -8.47 17.29
CA LEU A 304 21.25 -7.75 16.02
C LEU A 304 20.29 -6.57 16.06
N GLN A 305 20.72 -5.43 15.52
CA GLN A 305 19.91 -4.21 15.41
C GLN A 305 19.59 -3.93 13.95
N GLU A 306 18.36 -3.51 13.69
CA GLU A 306 17.92 -3.10 12.36
C GLU A 306 18.76 -1.92 11.82
N THR A 307 19.12 -1.91 10.54
CA THR A 307 20.03 -0.88 9.96
C THR A 307 19.39 0.51 9.83
N ASN A 308 18.06 0.56 9.74
CA ASN A 308 17.21 1.74 9.90
C ASN A 308 15.80 1.27 10.26
N ASP A 309 14.96 2.17 10.76
CA ASP A 309 13.59 1.92 11.26
C ASP A 309 12.63 1.13 10.33
N THR A 310 13.01 0.83 9.09
CA THR A 310 12.11 0.20 8.10
C THR A 310 12.80 -0.85 7.21
N SER A 311 14.07 -1.17 7.48
CA SER A 311 14.91 -1.91 6.54
C SER A 311 14.61 -3.40 6.48
N ALA A 312 14.07 -3.98 7.55
CA ALA A 312 14.01 -5.43 7.76
C ALA A 312 15.39 -6.12 7.69
N ILE A 313 16.48 -5.37 7.81
CA ILE A 313 17.86 -5.86 7.78
C ILE A 313 18.49 -5.59 9.14
N PHE A 314 18.82 -6.64 9.87
CA PHE A 314 19.42 -6.61 11.20
C PHE A 314 20.90 -6.97 11.10
N VAL A 315 21.74 -6.23 11.83
CA VAL A 315 23.19 -6.41 11.83
C VAL A 315 23.76 -6.42 13.23
N GLY A 316 24.84 -7.15 13.43
CA GLY A 316 25.53 -7.26 14.71
C GLY A 316 26.87 -7.97 14.57
N SER A 317 27.62 -8.05 15.66
CA SER A 317 28.96 -8.62 15.62
C SER A 317 29.38 -9.17 16.97
N ILE A 318 30.35 -10.09 16.96
CA ILE A 318 30.96 -10.64 18.16
C ILE A 318 32.49 -10.72 18.00
N ALA A 319 33.23 -10.45 19.08
CA ALA A 319 34.68 -10.61 19.11
C ALA A 319 35.04 -12.10 19.27
N THR A 320 36.22 -12.48 18.79
CA THR A 320 36.77 -13.83 19.02
C THR A 320 38.06 -13.76 19.83
N SER A 321 38.37 -14.81 20.59
CA SER A 321 39.57 -14.90 21.42
C SER A 321 40.16 -16.31 21.41
N GLN A 322 41.49 -16.41 21.51
CA GLN A 322 42.20 -17.69 21.52
C GLN A 322 42.43 -18.20 22.94
N ILE A 323 41.34 -18.61 23.60
CA ILE A 323 41.36 -19.16 24.96
C ILE A 323 40.39 -20.35 25.05
N SER A 324 40.40 -21.04 26.19
CA SER A 324 39.44 -22.11 26.46
C SER A 324 38.00 -21.58 26.48
N PRO A 325 37.02 -22.33 25.95
CA PRO A 325 35.67 -21.85 25.72
C PRO A 325 34.91 -21.55 27.02
N THR A 326 34.24 -20.40 27.08
CA THR A 326 33.36 -19.98 28.17
C THR A 326 32.06 -19.41 27.61
N ALA A 327 31.01 -20.23 27.57
CA ALA A 327 29.71 -19.81 27.06
C ALA A 327 29.09 -18.62 27.80
N SER A 328 28.32 -17.83 27.06
CA SER A 328 27.52 -16.69 27.53
C SER A 328 28.35 -15.56 28.17
N ASN A 329 29.56 -15.32 27.69
CA ASN A 329 30.44 -14.26 28.16
C ASN A 329 30.57 -13.07 27.17
N GLY A 330 29.94 -13.17 25.99
CA GLY A 330 29.95 -12.16 24.93
C GLY A 330 31.15 -12.21 23.99
N THR A 331 31.99 -13.25 24.05
CA THR A 331 33.16 -13.46 23.20
C THR A 331 33.21 -14.90 22.72
N LEU A 332 33.42 -15.12 21.41
CA LEU A 332 33.63 -16.48 20.87
C LEU A 332 35.07 -16.94 21.12
N GLU A 333 35.23 -17.98 21.91
CA GLU A 333 36.49 -18.48 22.44
C GLU A 333 36.86 -19.84 21.84
N ALA A 334 38.00 -19.89 21.16
CA ALA A 334 38.50 -21.10 20.52
C ALA A 334 40.01 -21.29 20.73
N ASP A 335 40.41 -22.39 21.34
CA ASP A 335 41.82 -22.79 21.48
C ASP A 335 42.34 -23.60 20.27
N THR A 336 41.43 -24.13 19.46
CA THR A 336 41.70 -24.80 18.17
C THR A 336 40.81 -24.24 17.06
N SER A 337 41.02 -24.65 15.80
CA SER A 337 40.16 -24.18 14.70
C SER A 337 38.80 -24.85 14.74
N GLU A 338 37.74 -24.06 14.65
CA GLU A 338 36.34 -24.46 14.84
C GLU A 338 35.45 -24.03 13.66
N ILE A 339 34.20 -24.47 13.67
CA ILE A 339 33.16 -23.95 12.77
C ILE A 339 32.23 -23.06 13.59
N ILE A 340 32.09 -21.81 13.18
CA ILE A 340 31.06 -20.89 13.64
C ILE A 340 29.73 -21.36 13.05
N THR A 341 28.74 -21.62 13.90
CA THR A 341 27.35 -21.83 13.48
C THR A 341 26.50 -20.73 14.07
N ALA A 342 25.97 -19.87 13.22
CA ALA A 342 25.08 -18.80 13.63
C ALA A 342 23.65 -19.18 13.24
N THR A 343 22.73 -19.13 14.21
CA THR A 343 21.34 -19.58 14.05
C THR A 343 20.38 -18.49 14.53
N PHE A 344 19.46 -18.11 13.67
CA PHE A 344 18.27 -17.35 14.00
C PHE A 344 17.08 -18.30 14.17
N THR A 345 16.29 -18.08 15.22
CA THR A 345 15.00 -18.73 15.41
C THR A 345 13.98 -17.64 15.70
N ASP A 346 13.01 -17.49 14.80
CA ASP A 346 11.85 -16.62 15.00
C ASP A 346 11.07 -17.12 16.23
N ALA A 347 10.85 -16.25 17.22
CA ALA A 347 10.24 -16.66 18.48
C ALA A 347 8.72 -16.88 18.37
N GLN A 348 8.09 -16.35 17.32
CA GLN A 348 6.66 -16.32 17.09
C GLN A 348 6.23 -17.53 16.25
N ASP A 349 6.97 -17.85 15.19
CA ASP A 349 6.61 -18.90 14.25
C ASP A 349 7.54 -20.11 14.21
N ALA A 350 8.65 -20.05 14.96
CA ALA A 350 9.68 -21.08 15.07
C ALA A 350 10.41 -21.40 13.75
N LEU A 351 10.34 -20.49 12.76
CA LEU A 351 11.20 -20.55 11.59
C LEU A 351 12.66 -20.45 12.02
N THR A 352 13.49 -21.32 11.45
CA THR A 352 14.91 -21.38 11.73
C THR A 352 15.71 -21.11 10.47
N ASN A 353 16.76 -20.31 10.60
CA ASN A 353 17.72 -20.06 9.54
C ASN A 353 19.13 -20.05 10.14
N SER A 354 20.10 -20.59 9.41
CA SER A 354 21.48 -20.66 9.90
C SER A 354 22.50 -20.50 8.79
N ASP A 355 23.67 -20.01 9.19
CA ASP A 355 24.87 -19.94 8.34
C ASP A 355 26.11 -20.42 9.11
N THR A 356 27.16 -20.79 8.37
CA THR A 356 28.40 -21.33 8.91
C THR A 356 29.65 -20.72 8.29
N ALA A 357 30.69 -20.54 9.11
CA ALA A 357 32.00 -20.04 8.68
C ALA A 357 33.12 -20.71 9.48
N ASP A 358 34.32 -20.82 8.90
CA ASP A 358 35.48 -21.37 9.61
C ASP A 358 36.06 -20.33 10.59
N LEU A 359 36.40 -20.74 11.81
CA LEU A 359 37.17 -19.93 12.76
C LEU A 359 38.57 -20.55 12.93
N THR A 360 39.60 -19.89 12.41
CA THR A 360 40.94 -20.50 12.30
C THR A 360 41.92 -19.97 13.34
N VAL A 361 42.54 -20.88 14.11
CA VAL A 361 43.63 -20.59 15.06
C VAL A 361 44.98 -20.78 14.36
N GLY A 362 45.75 -19.69 14.17
CA GLY A 362 47.08 -19.73 13.54
C GLY A 362 47.02 -20.07 12.04
N SER A 363 47.49 -19.23 11.14
CA SER A 363 48.82 -18.63 11.13
C SER A 363 48.76 -17.17 10.69
N SER A 364 49.64 -16.35 11.26
CA SER A 364 50.09 -15.09 10.65
C SER A 364 50.30 -15.31 9.14
N PRO A 365 49.98 -14.37 8.23
CA PRO A 365 50.15 -14.57 6.80
C PRO A 365 51.62 -14.86 6.49
N ALA A 366 51.95 -16.14 6.36
CA ALA A 366 53.23 -16.56 5.83
C ALA A 366 53.19 -16.26 4.33
N THR A 367 53.89 -15.20 3.92
CA THR A 367 54.49 -15.12 2.59
C THR A 367 55.39 -16.36 2.43
N GLY A 368 54.82 -17.44 1.90
CA GLY A 368 55.49 -18.73 1.82
C GLY A 368 54.87 -19.57 0.72
N THR A 369 55.44 -19.45 -0.47
CA THR A 369 55.31 -20.40 -1.58
C THR A 369 55.58 -21.83 -1.08
N GLY A 370 54.53 -22.63 -0.93
CA GLY A 370 54.66 -24.00 -0.44
C GLY A 370 53.38 -24.80 -0.65
N SER A 371 53.23 -25.34 -1.84
CA SER A 371 52.31 -26.44 -2.16
C SER A 371 52.43 -27.55 -1.12
N HIS A 372 51.31 -27.95 -0.50
CA HIS A 372 50.89 -29.36 -0.31
C HIS A 372 49.54 -29.45 0.45
N GLY A 373 48.55 -30.13 -0.14
CA GLY A 373 47.58 -30.94 0.62
C GLY A 373 46.15 -30.43 0.89
N ALA A 374 45.76 -29.19 0.58
CA ALA A 374 44.44 -28.65 0.95
C ALA A 374 43.29 -28.89 -0.06
N GLY A 375 43.55 -29.56 -1.20
CA GLY A 375 42.59 -29.66 -2.31
C GLY A 375 41.37 -30.55 -2.08
N GLY A 376 41.42 -31.51 -1.15
CA GLY A 376 40.36 -32.50 -0.98
C GLY A 376 39.14 -32.03 -0.18
N LYS A 377 39.33 -31.16 0.82
CA LYS A 377 38.25 -30.70 1.71
C LYS A 377 37.49 -29.51 1.10
N ALA A 378 38.20 -28.55 0.50
CA ALA A 378 37.60 -27.44 -0.23
C ALA A 378 36.78 -27.92 -1.43
N ALA A 379 37.25 -28.93 -2.17
CA ALA A 379 36.50 -29.51 -3.28
C ALA A 379 35.23 -30.25 -2.83
N ARG A 380 35.24 -30.90 -1.66
CA ARG A 380 34.07 -31.59 -1.11
C ARG A 380 33.00 -30.60 -0.62
N LEU A 381 33.41 -29.48 -0.02
CA LEU A 381 32.51 -28.41 0.39
C LEU A 381 31.97 -27.63 -0.81
N ALA A 382 32.80 -27.36 -1.82
CA ALA A 382 32.36 -26.78 -3.09
C ALA A 382 31.37 -27.68 -3.84
N LEU A 383 31.52 -29.01 -3.76
CA LEU A 383 30.58 -29.97 -4.34
C LEU A 383 29.24 -30.02 -3.59
N MET A 384 29.24 -29.87 -2.27
CA MET A 384 27.99 -29.72 -1.50
C MET A 384 27.29 -28.39 -1.79
N ARG A 385 28.04 -27.29 -1.86
CA ARG A 385 27.53 -25.97 -2.26
C ARG A 385 26.98 -25.94 -3.70
N ALA A 386 27.62 -26.64 -4.64
CA ALA A 386 27.12 -26.77 -6.01
C ALA A 386 25.83 -27.60 -6.11
N ARG A 387 25.65 -28.61 -5.23
CA ARG A 387 24.40 -29.39 -5.16
C ARG A 387 23.24 -28.60 -4.56
N GLN A 388 23.49 -27.76 -3.55
CA GLN A 388 22.49 -26.84 -3.01
C GLN A 388 22.13 -25.71 -4.00
N ALA A 389 23.13 -25.12 -4.67
CA ALA A 389 22.90 -24.10 -5.70
C ALA A 389 22.16 -24.64 -6.94
N ALA A 390 22.38 -25.91 -7.32
CA ALA A 390 21.64 -26.56 -8.40
C ALA A 390 20.17 -26.86 -8.03
N ALA A 391 19.86 -27.07 -6.75
CA ALA A 391 18.49 -27.22 -6.28
C ALA A 391 17.72 -25.88 -6.32
N LEU A 392 18.40 -24.76 -6.02
CA LEU A 392 17.84 -23.40 -6.02
C LEU A 392 17.71 -22.79 -7.44
N LYS A 393 18.54 -23.20 -8.41
CA LYS A 393 18.47 -22.72 -9.81
C LYS A 393 17.28 -23.21 -10.63
N SER A 394 16.39 -24.03 -10.06
CA SER A 394 15.18 -24.50 -10.76
C SER A 394 14.00 -23.50 -10.74
N SER A 395 14.16 -22.34 -10.08
CA SER A 395 13.12 -21.30 -10.04
C SER A 395 13.64 -19.89 -10.37
N ALA A 396 13.54 -19.55 -11.66
CA ALA A 396 13.36 -18.19 -12.22
C ALA A 396 14.56 -17.19 -12.24
N PRO A 397 14.54 -16.19 -13.17
CA PRO A 397 15.76 -15.57 -13.72
C PRO A 397 16.13 -14.20 -13.11
N GLU A 398 17.41 -13.90 -13.28
CA GLU A 398 18.24 -12.83 -12.74
C GLU A 398 18.17 -11.53 -13.58
N SER A 399 18.14 -10.36 -12.92
CA SER A 399 18.44 -9.07 -13.55
C SER A 399 19.16 -8.15 -12.56
N ASP A 400 20.44 -7.90 -12.82
CA ASP A 400 21.34 -7.01 -12.08
C ASP A 400 21.06 -5.53 -12.34
N GLU A 401 21.01 -4.71 -11.28
CA GLU A 401 21.45 -3.29 -11.30
C GLU A 401 22.03 -2.84 -9.93
N PRO A 402 23.00 -1.90 -9.90
CA PRO A 402 23.80 -1.59 -8.70
C PRO A 402 23.27 -0.42 -7.84
N VAL A 403 23.58 -0.48 -6.54
CA VAL A 403 23.17 0.47 -5.48
C VAL A 403 24.17 1.65 -5.34
N VAL A 404 23.67 2.89 -5.19
CA VAL A 404 24.46 4.06 -4.79
C VAL A 404 23.80 4.79 -3.60
N LYS A 405 24.59 5.06 -2.55
CA LYS A 405 24.21 5.71 -1.29
C LYS A 405 23.93 7.22 -1.45
N VAL A 406 22.97 7.75 -0.69
CA VAL A 406 22.67 9.20 -0.57
C VAL A 406 22.69 9.61 0.90
N ASP A 407 23.39 10.71 1.17
CA ASP A 407 23.57 11.35 2.48
C ASP A 407 22.47 12.42 2.71
N TYR A 408 21.89 12.46 3.92
CA TYR A 408 20.76 13.32 4.27
C TYR A 408 21.18 14.43 5.25
N GLY A 409 21.59 15.58 4.70
CA GLY A 409 21.76 16.83 5.44
C GLY A 409 20.44 17.62 5.54
N VAL A 410 19.93 17.79 6.75
CA VAL A 410 18.71 18.55 7.09
C VAL A 410 18.93 20.06 6.89
N THR A 411 18.03 20.74 6.16
CA THR A 411 17.93 22.22 6.21
C THR A 411 16.48 22.66 6.39
N LYS A 412 16.23 23.39 7.49
CA LYS A 412 14.94 23.98 7.89
C LYS A 412 14.52 25.08 6.91
N VAL A 413 13.25 25.08 6.48
CA VAL A 413 12.63 26.19 5.73
C VAL A 413 11.29 26.60 6.38
N GLN A 414 11.15 27.90 6.64
CA GLN A 414 10.00 28.59 7.27
C GLN A 414 8.79 28.71 6.29
N PRO A 415 7.54 28.81 6.79
CA PRO A 415 6.35 28.88 5.94
C PRO A 415 6.17 30.28 5.30
N ARG A 416 5.75 30.32 4.03
CA ARG A 416 5.52 31.56 3.27
C ARG A 416 4.05 31.71 2.90
N SER A 417 3.50 32.91 3.09
CA SER A 417 2.14 33.32 2.75
C SER A 417 1.97 33.56 1.24
N VAL A 418 0.79 33.23 0.70
CA VAL A 418 0.43 33.40 -0.71
C VAL A 418 -0.48 34.62 -0.86
N GLN A 419 -0.03 35.64 -1.60
CA GLN A 419 -0.92 36.67 -2.16
C GLN A 419 -1.33 36.29 -3.59
N ARG A 420 -2.64 36.41 -3.86
CA ARG A 420 -3.27 36.12 -5.14
C ARG A 420 -3.12 37.35 -6.07
N LYS A 421 -2.52 37.18 -7.25
CA LYS A 421 -2.49 38.19 -8.31
C LYS A 421 -3.45 37.77 -9.43
N THR A 422 -4.42 38.63 -9.75
CA THR A 422 -5.32 38.51 -10.89
C THR A 422 -4.59 38.90 -12.18
N SER A 423 -4.63 38.06 -13.21
CA SER A 423 -4.08 38.35 -14.54
C SER A 423 -5.18 38.76 -15.52
N THR A 424 -4.91 39.77 -16.34
CA THR A 424 -5.74 40.31 -17.41
C THR A 424 -5.77 39.40 -18.66
N PRO A 425 -6.82 39.49 -19.51
CA PRO A 425 -6.96 38.65 -20.71
C PRO A 425 -5.91 38.97 -21.77
N SER A 426 -5.47 37.95 -22.51
CA SER A 426 -4.43 38.07 -23.54
C SER A 426 -4.98 38.70 -24.83
N GLU A 427 -4.14 39.46 -25.57
CA GLU A 427 -4.46 40.13 -26.83
C GLU A 427 -5.06 39.20 -27.93
N ARG A 428 -4.90 37.89 -27.76
CA ARG A 428 -5.45 36.87 -28.67
C ARG A 428 -6.97 36.71 -28.52
N GLU A 429 -7.52 36.92 -27.32
CA GLU A 429 -8.97 36.84 -27.04
C GLU A 429 -9.72 38.04 -27.60
N VAL A 430 -9.14 39.24 -27.52
CA VAL A 430 -9.70 40.47 -28.10
C VAL A 430 -9.78 40.39 -29.63
N ARG A 431 -8.77 39.80 -30.30
CA ARG A 431 -8.78 39.59 -31.77
C ARG A 431 -9.77 38.52 -32.26
N LEU A 432 -10.25 37.64 -31.37
CA LEU A 432 -11.26 36.63 -31.70
C LEU A 432 -12.67 37.20 -31.53
N GLN A 433 -12.90 38.01 -30.48
CA GLN A 433 -14.18 38.70 -30.29
C GLN A 433 -14.45 39.75 -31.38
N ASN A 434 -13.44 40.51 -31.81
CA ASN A 434 -13.62 41.50 -32.89
C ASN A 434 -13.88 40.86 -34.26
N ARG A 435 -13.43 39.61 -34.50
CA ARG A 435 -13.72 38.89 -35.75
C ARG A 435 -15.12 38.28 -35.80
N LEU A 436 -15.72 37.97 -34.64
CA LEU A 436 -17.06 37.42 -34.56
C LEU A 436 -18.16 38.49 -34.66
N GLN A 437 -17.83 39.77 -34.48
CA GLN A 437 -18.79 40.88 -34.66
C GLN A 437 -18.89 41.39 -36.11
N GLN A 438 -17.96 41.03 -37.00
CA GLN A 438 -17.94 41.54 -38.38
C GLN A 438 -18.79 40.72 -39.38
N TYR A 439 -19.23 39.51 -38.99
CA TYR A 439 -20.09 38.66 -39.83
C TYR A 439 -21.40 38.36 -39.10
N GLY A 440 -22.45 39.11 -39.42
CA GLY A 440 -23.78 38.91 -38.85
C GLY A 440 -24.39 37.58 -39.27
N VAL A 441 -24.39 36.59 -38.36
CA VAL A 441 -25.13 35.32 -38.50
C VAL A 441 -25.85 35.01 -37.17
N PRO A 442 -27.13 34.60 -37.17
CA PRO A 442 -27.91 34.34 -35.96
C PRO A 442 -27.41 33.11 -35.17
N GLN A 443 -27.40 33.21 -33.84
CA GLN A 443 -27.00 32.14 -32.93
C GLN A 443 -27.98 30.96 -32.96
N SER A 444 -27.51 29.79 -33.42
CA SER A 444 -28.04 28.50 -32.98
C SER A 444 -27.05 27.87 -32.00
N THR A 445 -27.58 27.41 -30.87
CA THR A 445 -26.81 26.89 -29.73
C THR A 445 -26.21 25.52 -30.05
N SER A 446 -25.00 25.51 -30.61
CA SER A 446 -24.11 24.35 -30.56
C SER A 446 -23.25 24.43 -29.30
N SER A 447 -23.36 23.43 -28.42
CA SER A 447 -22.52 23.33 -27.23
C SER A 447 -21.09 22.92 -27.64
N LEU A 448 -20.20 23.91 -27.67
CA LEU A 448 -18.77 23.67 -27.76
C LEU A 448 -18.32 22.88 -26.53
N LYS A 449 -17.83 21.66 -26.75
CA LYS A 449 -17.06 20.88 -25.77
C LYS A 449 -16.02 21.79 -25.11
N PRO A 450 -15.92 21.85 -23.77
CA PRO A 450 -14.82 22.52 -23.12
C PRO A 450 -13.51 21.89 -23.57
N ALA A 451 -12.58 22.70 -24.07
CA ALA A 451 -11.20 22.26 -24.25
C ALA A 451 -10.71 21.71 -22.91
N ALA A 452 -10.14 20.50 -22.92
CA ALA A 452 -9.59 19.88 -21.74
C ALA A 452 -8.64 20.89 -21.06
N VAL A 453 -8.99 21.29 -19.84
CA VAL A 453 -8.13 22.11 -18.99
C VAL A 453 -6.89 21.27 -18.73
N ARG A 454 -5.83 21.49 -19.53
CA ARG A 454 -4.50 20.96 -19.22
C ARG A 454 -4.09 21.61 -17.91
N GLU A 455 -4.10 20.83 -16.85
CA GLU A 455 -3.60 21.22 -15.53
C GLU A 455 -2.23 21.86 -15.72
N GLN A 456 -2.11 23.14 -15.34
CA GLN A 456 -0.85 23.87 -15.50
C GLN A 456 0.19 23.23 -14.59
N VAL A 457 1.15 22.55 -15.20
CA VAL A 457 2.27 21.92 -14.52
C VAL A 457 3.05 22.99 -13.76
N THR A 458 3.21 22.79 -12.45
CA THR A 458 3.92 23.73 -11.58
C THR A 458 5.40 23.84 -11.97
N GLU A 459 6.02 25.01 -11.80
CA GLU A 459 7.44 25.22 -12.08
C GLU A 459 8.34 24.27 -11.27
N ASN A 460 7.97 23.96 -10.03
CA ASN A 460 8.69 22.99 -9.19
C ASN A 460 8.68 21.57 -9.78
N PHE A 461 7.61 21.19 -10.48
CA PHE A 461 7.58 19.93 -11.20
C PHE A 461 8.49 19.95 -12.42
N LYS A 462 8.50 21.05 -13.19
CA LYS A 462 9.39 21.20 -14.36
C LYS A 462 10.85 21.11 -13.94
N VAL A 463 11.25 21.83 -12.89
CA VAL A 463 12.62 21.81 -12.36
C VAL A 463 13.03 20.42 -11.88
N ARG A 464 12.20 19.72 -11.09
CA ARG A 464 12.51 18.35 -10.62
C ARG A 464 12.57 17.33 -11.75
N THR A 465 11.70 17.48 -12.74
CA THR A 465 11.65 16.59 -13.90
C THR A 465 12.88 16.81 -14.78
N CYS A 466 13.22 18.05 -15.09
CA CYS A 466 14.41 18.36 -15.88
C CYS A 466 15.70 18.02 -15.15
N GLY A 467 15.79 18.24 -13.84
CA GLY A 467 16.96 17.79 -13.05
C GLY A 467 17.19 16.28 -13.12
N ARG A 468 16.11 15.48 -13.13
CA ARG A 468 16.22 14.03 -13.37
C ARG A 468 16.61 13.74 -14.81
N VAL A 469 15.92 14.28 -15.81
CA VAL A 469 16.21 14.02 -17.22
C VAL A 469 17.66 14.36 -17.58
N MET A 470 18.16 15.50 -17.09
CA MET A 470 19.54 15.91 -17.33
C MET A 470 20.54 14.98 -16.67
N ARG A 471 20.26 14.47 -15.46
CA ARG A 471 21.15 13.50 -14.79
C ARG A 471 21.39 12.22 -15.61
N TRP A 472 20.39 11.79 -16.38
CA TRP A 472 20.44 10.53 -17.12
C TRP A 472 20.82 10.69 -18.60
N PHE A 473 20.57 11.85 -19.21
CA PHE A 473 20.66 12.02 -20.67
C PHE A 473 21.54 13.19 -21.12
N GLN A 474 22.21 13.89 -20.21
CA GLN A 474 23.18 14.94 -20.56
C GLN A 474 24.29 14.35 -21.45
N GLY A 475 24.60 15.04 -22.56
CA GLY A 475 25.59 14.56 -23.53
C GLY A 475 25.09 13.49 -24.50
N ASN A 476 23.83 13.04 -24.39
CA ASN A 476 23.20 12.12 -25.34
C ASN A 476 22.00 12.78 -26.03
N GLY A 477 22.28 13.65 -27.00
CA GLY A 477 21.26 14.46 -27.69
C GLY A 477 20.15 13.65 -28.37
N LYS A 478 20.44 12.42 -28.84
CA LYS A 478 19.44 11.54 -29.47
C LYS A 478 18.43 11.01 -28.45
N MET A 479 18.88 10.63 -27.25
CA MET A 479 17.99 10.20 -26.18
C MET A 479 17.23 11.38 -25.58
N LEU A 480 17.90 12.51 -25.38
CA LEU A 480 17.28 13.73 -24.87
C LEU A 480 16.13 14.22 -25.78
N GLY A 481 16.32 14.17 -27.11
CA GLY A 481 15.26 14.51 -28.07
C GLY A 481 14.02 13.60 -27.98
N ARG A 482 14.22 12.28 -27.79
CA ARG A 482 13.11 11.32 -27.62
C ARG A 482 12.34 11.57 -26.33
N VAL A 483 13.04 11.87 -25.23
CA VAL A 483 12.42 12.18 -23.94
C VAL A 483 11.66 13.50 -24.01
N ASN A 484 12.25 14.53 -24.61
CA ASN A 484 11.59 15.83 -24.79
C ASN A 484 10.31 15.75 -25.62
N THR A 485 10.29 14.93 -26.67
CA THR A 485 9.07 14.70 -27.48
C THR A 485 7.93 14.13 -26.61
N ARG A 486 8.24 13.24 -25.66
CA ARG A 486 7.25 12.67 -24.74
C ARG A 486 6.81 13.67 -23.67
N LEU A 487 7.73 14.46 -23.13
CA LEU A 487 7.42 15.50 -22.14
C LEU A 487 6.56 16.62 -22.74
N GLU A 488 6.84 17.03 -23.97
CA GLU A 488 6.05 18.04 -24.67
C GLU A 488 4.64 17.53 -24.97
N GLY A 489 4.52 16.27 -25.44
CA GLY A 489 3.22 15.64 -25.72
C GLY A 489 2.34 15.50 -24.48
N ARG A 490 2.93 15.12 -23.34
CA ARG A 490 2.18 14.81 -22.11
C ARG A 490 2.02 16.00 -21.17
N PHE A 491 3.04 16.86 -21.06
CA PHE A 491 3.13 17.92 -20.05
C PHE A 491 3.36 19.32 -20.63
N GLY A 492 3.60 19.44 -21.94
CA GLY A 492 3.73 20.73 -22.61
C GLY A 492 5.03 21.50 -22.30
N PHE A 493 6.11 20.82 -21.92
CA PHE A 493 7.43 21.44 -21.75
C PHE A 493 8.57 20.51 -22.21
N THR A 494 9.75 21.08 -22.46
CA THR A 494 10.98 20.37 -22.81
C THR A 494 12.10 20.76 -21.85
N CYS A 495 13.07 19.87 -21.64
CA CYS A 495 14.27 20.12 -20.86
C CYS A 495 15.43 20.43 -21.82
N ARG A 496 16.13 21.53 -21.56
CA ARG A 496 17.31 21.96 -22.34
C ARG A 496 18.57 21.81 -21.50
N GLU A 497 19.68 21.54 -22.19
CA GLU A 497 21.03 21.56 -21.62
C GLU A 497 21.41 22.94 -21.10
#